data_AF-A0A7K2FKU9-F1
#
_entry.id   AF-A0A7K2FKU9-F1
#
_cell.length_a   1.000
_cell.length_b   1.000
_cell.length_c   1.000
_cell.angle_alpha   90.00
_cell.angle_beta   90.00
_cell.angle_gamma   90.00
#
_symmetry.space_group_name_H-M   'P 1'
#
loop_
_entity.id
_entity.type
_entity.pdbx_description
1 polymer ?
#
loop_
_entity_poly.entity_id
_entity_poly.type
_entity_poly.pdbx_seq_one_letter_code
_entity_poly.pdbx_strand_id
1 'polypeptide(L)'
;LARPPQAGRQLYADLGPLREALAARGVGDAQELEDYLTARLPMPAPGGHRFGDDLGALRVRLATGPLTGTTDADRTESLTSPTPMELPHVQRALMSLGSVFDDLRDDAQRWEHPR
;
A
#
# COMPACT_ATOMS: atom_id res chain seq x y z
N LEU A 1 -8.80 -3.55 2.57
CA LEU A 1 -9.32 -2.73 3.70
C LEU A 1 -8.50 -3.02 4.95
N ALA A 2 -7.93 -1.99 5.58
CA ALA A 2 -7.11 -2.08 6.80
C ALA A 2 -7.85 -1.43 7.97
N ARG A 3 -7.61 -1.88 9.21
CA ARG A 3 -8.09 -1.16 10.41
C ARG A 3 -7.25 0.10 10.64
N PRO A 4 -7.82 1.19 11.16
CA PRO A 4 -7.03 2.37 11.53
C PRO A 4 -5.94 1.99 12.54
N PRO A 5 -4.66 2.35 12.27
CA PRO A 5 -3.57 2.02 13.16
C PRO A 5 -3.77 2.74 14.50
N GLN A 6 -3.68 2.00 15.61
CA GLN A 6 -3.79 2.56 16.96
C GLN A 6 -2.43 2.96 17.54
N ALA A 7 -1.36 2.35 17.05
CA ALA A 7 0.01 2.63 17.44
C ALA A 7 0.99 2.20 16.35
N GLY A 8 2.22 2.72 16.40
CA GLY A 8 3.29 2.36 15.48
C GLY A 8 3.16 3.00 14.10
N ARG A 9 3.96 2.50 13.15
CA ARG A 9 4.11 3.06 11.78
C ARG A 9 3.85 2.03 10.70
N GLN A 10 2.95 1.10 10.97
CA GLN A 10 2.65 -0.04 10.11
C GLN A 10 1.15 -0.14 9.86
N LEU A 11 0.77 -0.31 8.60
CA LEU A 11 -0.58 -0.66 8.18
C LEU A 11 -0.58 -2.10 7.72
N TYR A 12 -1.55 -2.89 8.18
CA TYR A 12 -1.76 -4.24 7.69
C TYR A 12 -3.05 -4.29 6.88
N ALA A 13 -2.90 -4.35 5.56
CA ALA A 13 -4.00 -4.23 4.62
C ALA A 13 -4.39 -5.58 4.05
N ASP A 14 -5.70 -5.89 4.11
CA ASP A 14 -6.29 -7.04 3.44
C ASP A 14 -6.80 -6.64 2.05
N LEU A 15 -6.19 -7.18 1.01
CA LEU A 15 -6.54 -6.96 -0.39
C LEU A 15 -7.31 -8.14 -0.99
N GLY A 16 -7.77 -9.08 -0.16
CA GLY A 16 -8.69 -10.15 -0.56
C GLY A 16 -9.91 -9.67 -1.33
N PRO A 17 -10.55 -8.52 -1.00
CA PRO A 17 -11.64 -7.97 -1.81
C PRO A 17 -11.27 -7.60 -3.26
N LEU A 18 -9.98 -7.48 -3.58
CA LEU A 18 -9.47 -7.17 -4.92
C LEU A 18 -8.91 -8.40 -5.64
N ARG A 19 -9.20 -9.62 -5.14
CA ARG A 19 -8.63 -10.88 -5.65
C ARG A 19 -8.76 -11.03 -7.17
N GLU A 20 -9.94 -10.79 -7.73
CA GLU A 20 -10.14 -10.96 -9.18
C GLU A 20 -9.31 -9.98 -10.01
N ALA A 21 -9.25 -8.70 -9.60
CA ALA A 21 -8.43 -7.69 -10.26
C ALA A 21 -6.93 -8.00 -10.14
N LEU A 22 -6.50 -8.52 -9.00
CA LEU A 22 -5.12 -8.97 -8.78
C LEU A 22 -4.80 -10.22 -9.62
N ALA A 23 -5.71 -11.18 -9.70
CA ALA A 23 -5.56 -12.38 -10.52
C ALA A 23 -5.43 -12.03 -12.01
N ALA A 24 -6.21 -11.06 -12.51
CA ALA A 24 -6.07 -10.53 -13.87
C ALA A 24 -4.68 -9.90 -14.15
N ARG A 25 -3.96 -9.50 -13.10
CA ARG A 25 -2.58 -8.99 -13.16
C ARG A 25 -1.53 -10.07 -12.85
N GLY A 26 -1.94 -11.34 -12.75
CA GLY A 26 -1.06 -12.48 -12.46
C GLY A 26 -0.68 -12.59 -10.98
N VAL A 27 -1.48 -12.05 -10.07
CA VAL A 27 -1.25 -12.11 -8.62
C VAL A 27 -2.30 -13.00 -7.97
N GLY A 28 -1.91 -14.22 -7.63
CA GLY A 28 -2.73 -15.24 -6.98
C GLY A 28 -2.45 -15.43 -5.50
N ASP A 29 -1.22 -15.12 -5.05
CA ASP A 29 -0.79 -15.37 -3.67
C ASP A 29 -0.07 -14.18 -2.99
N ALA A 30 0.27 -14.37 -1.72
CA ALA A 30 0.90 -13.35 -0.88
C ALA A 30 2.34 -13.00 -1.29
N GLN A 31 3.06 -13.89 -1.96
CA GLN A 31 4.42 -13.63 -2.45
C GLN A 31 4.36 -12.83 -3.75
N GLU A 32 3.52 -13.24 -4.70
CA GLU A 32 3.27 -12.51 -5.94
C GLU A 32 2.72 -11.11 -5.63
N LEU A 33 1.88 -10.97 -4.60
CA LEU A 33 1.38 -9.67 -4.15
C LEU A 33 2.50 -8.76 -3.64
N GLU A 34 3.43 -9.32 -2.86
CA GLU A 34 4.60 -8.59 -2.37
C GLU A 34 5.46 -8.08 -3.53
N ASP A 35 5.79 -8.95 -4.49
CA ASP A 35 6.59 -8.60 -5.66
C ASP A 35 5.88 -7.54 -6.50
N TYR A 36 4.57 -7.73 -6.75
CA TYR A 36 3.74 -6.84 -7.52
C TYR A 36 3.71 -5.42 -6.93
N LEU A 37 3.49 -5.29 -5.62
CA LEU A 37 3.39 -4.01 -4.93
C LEU A 37 4.76 -3.37 -4.72
N THR A 38 5.77 -4.15 -4.35
CA THR A 38 7.15 -3.64 -4.14
C THR A 38 7.72 -3.04 -5.42
N ALA A 39 7.37 -3.58 -6.59
CA ALA A 39 7.78 -3.02 -7.87
C ALA A 39 7.10 -1.68 -8.23
N ARG A 40 6.00 -1.31 -7.56
CA ARG A 40 5.15 -0.15 -7.92
C ARG A 40 5.11 0.92 -6.84
N LEU A 41 5.35 0.54 -5.60
CA LEU A 41 5.36 1.46 -4.47
C LEU A 41 6.77 2.03 -4.26
N PRO A 42 6.88 3.26 -3.72
CA PRO A 42 8.17 3.86 -3.37
C PRO A 42 8.84 3.18 -2.16
N MET A 43 8.23 2.11 -1.62
CA MET A 43 8.74 1.36 -0.49
C MET A 43 8.41 -0.14 -0.62
N PRO A 44 9.18 -1.01 0.05
CA PRO A 44 8.85 -2.43 0.12
C PRO A 44 7.44 -2.66 0.68
N ALA A 45 6.78 -3.69 0.15
CA ALA A 45 5.43 -4.08 0.53
C ALA A 45 5.38 -5.54 1.01
N PRO A 46 6.03 -5.89 2.15
CA PRO A 46 6.07 -7.25 2.68
C PRO A 46 4.70 -7.94 2.73
N GLY A 47 4.58 -9.10 2.10
CA GLY A 47 3.39 -9.93 2.10
C GLY A 47 3.16 -10.61 3.44
N GLY A 48 1.89 -10.95 3.72
CA GLY A 48 1.46 -11.57 4.97
C GLY A 48 2.17 -12.89 5.28
N HIS A 49 2.57 -13.62 4.25
CA HIS A 49 3.31 -14.88 4.37
C HIS A 49 4.61 -14.73 5.17
N ARG A 50 5.26 -13.56 5.15
CA ARG A 50 6.46 -13.27 5.96
C ARG A 50 6.17 -13.15 7.46
N PHE A 51 4.89 -13.06 7.83
CA PHE A 51 4.41 -12.88 9.20
C PHE A 51 3.58 -14.06 9.70
N GLY A 52 3.51 -15.16 8.93
CA GLY A 52 2.80 -16.38 9.30
C GLY A 52 1.35 -16.44 8.84
N ASP A 53 0.90 -15.54 7.95
CA ASP A 53 -0.39 -15.69 7.30
C ASP A 53 -0.38 -16.84 6.28
N ASP A 54 -1.57 -17.33 5.94
CA ASP A 54 -1.78 -18.26 4.84
C ASP A 54 -1.23 -17.72 3.51
N LEU A 55 -0.64 -18.58 2.68
CA LEU A 55 -0.02 -18.18 1.41
C LEU A 55 -1.05 -17.57 0.44
N GLY A 56 -2.30 -18.03 0.47
CA GLY A 56 -3.39 -17.48 -0.34
C GLY A 56 -4.02 -16.21 0.23
N ALA A 57 -3.62 -15.76 1.43
CA ALA A 57 -4.10 -14.53 2.03
C ALA A 57 -3.40 -13.31 1.40
N LEU A 58 -4.15 -12.55 0.58
CA LEU A 58 -3.68 -11.35 -0.10
C LEU A 58 -3.54 -10.16 0.87
N ARG A 59 -2.63 -10.28 1.84
CA ARG A 59 -2.36 -9.27 2.86
C ARG A 59 -0.94 -8.74 2.74
N VAL A 60 -0.78 -7.47 3.10
CA VAL A 60 0.47 -6.74 2.99
C VAL A 60 0.67 -5.82 4.18
N ARG A 61 1.91 -5.72 4.65
CA ARG A 61 2.33 -4.74 5.65
C ARG A 61 3.01 -3.55 5.00
N LEU A 62 2.42 -2.37 5.13
CA LEU A 62 2.94 -1.11 4.58
C LEU A 62 3.48 -0.23 5.69
N ALA A 63 4.74 0.17 5.57
CA ALA A 63 5.32 1.16 6.48
C ALA A 63 4.86 2.58 6.12
N THR A 64 4.48 3.37 7.11
CA THR A 64 4.19 4.81 6.92
C THR A 64 5.44 5.67 7.08
N GLY A 65 6.55 5.08 7.53
CA GLY A 65 7.90 5.64 7.54
C GLY A 65 8.27 6.42 6.27
N PRO A 66 8.29 5.73 5.12
CA PRO A 66 8.69 6.33 3.84
C PRO A 66 7.82 7.51 3.36
N LEU A 67 6.58 7.62 3.86
CA LEU A 67 5.67 8.72 3.49
C LEU A 67 6.10 10.08 4.07
N THR A 68 6.94 10.08 5.10
CA THR A 68 7.41 11.32 5.75
C THR A 68 8.65 11.91 5.08
N GLY A 69 9.10 11.38 3.94
CA GLY A 69 10.27 11.87 3.21
C GLY A 69 11.40 10.87 3.06
N THR A 70 12.17 11.05 1.99
CA THR A 70 13.30 10.18 1.62
C THR A 70 14.64 10.68 2.17
N THR A 71 14.70 11.96 2.58
CA THR A 71 15.87 12.56 3.23
C THR A 71 15.64 12.76 4.72
N ASP A 72 16.72 12.93 5.47
CA ASP A 72 16.63 13.24 6.91
C ASP A 72 16.05 14.64 7.17
N ALA A 73 16.27 15.58 6.25
CA ALA A 73 15.69 16.91 6.29
C ALA A 73 14.16 16.85 6.12
N ASP A 74 13.67 16.18 5.08
CA ASP A 74 12.24 16.00 4.81
C ASP A 74 11.54 15.31 5.99
N ARG A 75 12.21 14.29 6.57
CA ARG A 75 11.70 13.53 7.71
C ARG A 75 11.62 14.39 8.96
N THR A 76 12.63 15.21 9.20
CA THR A 76 12.64 16.15 10.32
C THR A 76 11.51 17.17 10.18
N GLU A 77 11.36 17.77 8.99
CA GLU A 77 10.29 18.71 8.70
C GLU A 77 8.91 18.08 8.90
N SER A 78 8.69 16.84 8.44
CA SER A 78 7.45 16.10 8.68
C SER A 78 7.18 15.81 10.16
N LEU A 79 8.22 15.62 10.97
CA LEU A 79 8.07 15.35 12.40
C LEU A 79 7.80 16.63 13.22
N THR A 80 8.28 17.78 12.76
CA THR A 80 8.17 19.05 13.49
C THR A 80 7.06 19.97 12.96
N SER A 81 6.55 19.72 11.75
CA SER A 81 5.50 20.54 11.14
C SER A 81 4.15 20.38 11.89
N PRO A 82 3.42 21.49 12.13
CA PRO A 82 2.05 21.41 12.63
C PRO A 82 1.05 20.92 11.55
N THR A 83 1.41 21.00 10.27
CA THR A 83 0.57 20.59 9.13
C THR A 83 1.34 19.65 8.19
N PRO A 84 1.78 18.46 8.67
CA PRO A 84 2.66 17.58 7.89
C PRO A 84 2.02 17.07 6.59
N MET A 85 0.68 17.01 6.54
CA MET A 85 -0.08 16.60 5.35
C MET A 85 -0.09 17.64 4.22
N GLU A 86 0.28 18.88 4.52
CA GLU A 86 0.40 19.97 3.53
C GLU A 86 1.80 20.05 2.92
N LEU A 87 2.77 19.30 3.46
CA LEU A 87 4.13 19.28 2.94
C LEU A 87 4.19 18.64 1.55
N PRO A 88 4.85 19.25 0.55
CA PRO A 88 4.85 18.76 -0.83
C PRO A 88 5.37 17.33 -0.99
N HIS A 89 6.39 16.92 -0.24
CA HIS A 89 6.92 15.55 -0.31
C HIS A 89 5.96 14.52 0.28
N VAL A 90 5.24 14.86 1.35
CA VAL A 90 4.22 14.01 1.95
C VAL A 90 3.04 13.85 0.99
N GLN A 91 2.54 14.95 0.43
CA GLN A 91 1.46 14.90 -0.57
C GLN A 91 1.85 14.06 -1.79
N ARG A 92 3.07 14.24 -2.32
CA ARG A 92 3.57 13.44 -3.46
C ARG A 92 3.64 11.95 -3.13
N ALA A 93 4.15 11.60 -1.94
CA ALA A 93 4.23 10.22 -1.50
C ALA A 93 2.83 9.58 -1.35
N LEU A 94 1.87 10.33 -0.79
CA LEU A 94 0.48 9.88 -0.65
C LEU A 94 -0.24 9.75 -2.00
N MET A 95 -0.03 10.68 -2.93
CA MET A 95 -0.59 10.58 -4.29
C MET A 95 -0.03 9.37 -5.03
N SER A 96 1.29 9.13 -4.94
CA SER A 96 1.92 7.95 -5.55
C SER A 96 1.37 6.65 -4.97
N LEU A 97 1.22 6.58 -3.64
CA LEU A 97 0.60 5.44 -2.97
C LEU A 97 -0.86 5.26 -3.43
N GLY A 98 -1.65 6.33 -3.43
CA GLY A 98 -3.06 6.34 -3.82
C GLY A 98 -3.28 5.84 -5.24
N SER A 99 -2.50 6.36 -6.20
CA SER A 99 -2.59 5.99 -7.62
C SER A 99 -2.48 4.48 -7.85
N VAL A 100 -1.55 3.79 -7.16
CA VAL A 100 -1.37 2.33 -7.31
C VAL A 100 -2.61 1.55 -6.87
N PHE A 101 -3.28 2.01 -5.80
CA PHE A 101 -4.48 1.37 -5.29
C PHE A 101 -5.75 1.78 -6.03
N ASP A 102 -5.81 3.00 -6.56
CA ASP A 102 -6.91 3.45 -7.40
C ASP A 102 -6.92 2.69 -8.73
N ASP A 103 -5.75 2.45 -9.34
CA ASP A 103 -5.64 1.59 -10.54
C ASP A 103 -6.18 0.17 -10.29
N LEU A 104 -5.94 -0.40 -9.11
CA LEU A 104 -6.46 -1.72 -8.73
C LEU A 104 -7.99 -1.69 -8.52
N ARG A 105 -8.51 -0.61 -7.92
CA ARG A 105 -9.94 -0.42 -7.70
C ARG A 105 -10.69 -0.26 -9.02
N ASP A 106 -10.15 0.54 -9.93
CA ASP A 106 -10.76 0.80 -11.24
C ASP A 106 -10.79 -0.46 -12.11
N ASP A 107 -9.80 -1.34 -11.98
CA ASP A 107 -9.86 -2.68 -12.56
C ASP A 107 -11.01 -3.49 -11.94
N ALA A 108 -11.07 -3.59 -10.61
CA ALA A 108 -12.11 -4.36 -9.93
C ALA A 108 -13.53 -3.91 -10.33
N GLN A 109 -13.77 -2.60 -10.39
CA GLN A 109 -15.06 -2.04 -10.82
C GLN A 109 -15.42 -2.37 -12.27
N ARG A 110 -14.43 -2.44 -13.17
CA ARG A 110 -14.66 -2.86 -14.57
C ARG A 110 -15.07 -4.33 -14.67
N TRP A 111 -14.59 -5.18 -13.76
CA TRP A 111 -14.94 -6.60 -13.73
C TRP A 111 -16.28 -6.89 -13.04
N GLU A 112 -16.70 -6.04 -12.10
CA GLU A 112 -18.03 -6.13 -11.44
C GLU A 112 -19.20 -5.73 -12.35
N HIS A 113 -18.93 -4.93 -13.38
CA HIS A 113 -19.90 -4.53 -14.40
C HIS A 113 -19.57 -5.15 -15.76
N PRO A 114 -19.76 -6.47 -15.95
CA PRO A 114 -19.69 -7.03 -17.29
C PRO A 114 -20.86 -6.45 -18.09
N ARG A 115 -20.53 -5.80 -19.21
CA ARG A 115 -21.54 -5.42 -20.22
C ARG A 115 -22.18 -6.66 -20.84
#